data_AF-A0A364K1Z0-F1
#
_entry.id   AF-A0A364K1Z0-F1
#
_cell.length_a   1.000
_cell.length_b   1.000
_cell.length_c   1.000
_cell.angle_alpha   90.00
_cell.angle_beta   90.00
_cell.angle_gamma   90.00
#
_symmetry.space_group_name_H-M   'P 1'
#
loop_
_entity.id
_entity.type
_entity.pdbx_description
1 polymer ?
#
loop_
_entity_poly.entity_id
_entity_poly.type
_entity_poly.pdbx_seq_one_letter_code
_entity_poly.pdbx_strand_id
1 'polypeptide(L)'
;MKEVDSLQFQRQAIFYIEKYIQHDISLDKVANYMGFSSYHFHRLFQSVIGMSVTAYIRRRRLTLAAIDLIHTDCRILDIAVTYRFSTQESFTRAFQKMFQMPPGMYRKHYLQIRRRSRSMIPTSTVPKGWNVDGDWINYEVGIDHQTVHMGTASAFLKSRYDQANGYISLFQQIKAEPYRGKRIHLTGFLQAQNVEQVTLFFELEQEKNTLHFIQSQPLIGTSLWSPYLVSTVIPEKVDVIRFGLQLIGKGHVWLDSLQFKETEENILELYQKYLRSLPLAPVNLHFSGGVQNE
;
A
#
# COMPACT_ATOMS: atom_id res chain seq x y z
N MET A 1 -1.64 -2.08 23.33
CA MET A 1 -2.02 -1.26 22.16
C MET A 1 -3.44 -1.56 21.80
N LYS A 2 -4.18 -0.61 21.26
CA LYS A 2 -5.41 -0.87 20.49
C LYS A 2 -5.01 -1.17 19.03
N GLU A 3 -5.91 -1.72 18.23
CA GLU A 3 -5.71 -1.98 16.78
C GLU A 3 -5.14 -0.74 16.05
N VAL A 4 -5.55 0.45 16.49
CA VAL A 4 -5.07 1.78 16.07
C VAL A 4 -3.55 1.96 16.18
N ASP A 5 -2.92 1.50 17.27
CA ASP A 5 -1.50 1.72 17.49
C ASP A 5 -0.63 0.80 16.59
N SER A 6 -1.17 -0.35 16.19
CA SER A 6 -0.49 -1.29 15.28
C SER A 6 -0.41 -0.74 13.87
N LEU A 7 -1.45 -0.03 13.44
CA LEU A 7 -1.50 0.68 12.17
C LEU A 7 -0.58 1.90 12.19
N GLN A 8 -0.51 2.61 13.32
CA GLN A 8 0.39 3.76 13.46
C GLN A 8 1.86 3.33 13.37
N PHE A 9 2.22 2.22 14.03
CA PHE A 9 3.55 1.61 13.90
C PHE A 9 3.90 1.28 12.44
N GLN A 10 2.99 0.62 11.71
CA GLN A 10 3.18 0.27 10.30
C GLN A 10 3.41 1.50 9.43
N ARG A 11 2.54 2.51 9.58
CA ARG A 11 2.60 3.74 8.79
C ARG A 11 3.91 4.46 8.99
N GLN A 12 4.40 4.55 10.23
CA GLN A 12 5.65 5.22 10.52
C GLN A 12 6.87 4.47 9.97
N ALA A 13 6.90 3.14 10.13
CA ALA A 13 7.98 2.31 9.58
C ALA A 13 8.06 2.41 8.05
N ILE A 14 6.92 2.28 7.36
CA ILE A 14 6.84 2.37 5.90
C ILE A 14 7.17 3.78 5.42
N PHE A 15 6.66 4.82 6.08
CA PHE A 15 6.98 6.21 5.74
C PHE A 15 8.49 6.46 5.77
N TYR A 16 9.18 5.99 6.81
CA TYR A 16 10.63 6.09 6.89
C TYR A 16 11.31 5.33 5.75
N ILE A 17 10.85 4.12 5.44
CA ILE A 17 11.39 3.33 4.34
C ILE A 17 11.22 4.05 2.99
N GLU A 18 10.03 4.51 2.67
CA GLU A 18 9.72 5.19 1.41
C GLU A 18 10.51 6.50 1.28
N LYS A 19 10.62 7.28 2.35
CA LYS A 19 11.38 8.54 2.38
C LYS A 19 12.87 8.33 2.06
N TYR A 20 13.44 7.21 2.48
CA TYR A 20 14.87 6.91 2.34
C TYR A 20 15.16 5.77 1.34
N ILE A 21 14.22 5.43 0.46
CA ILE A 21 14.30 4.23 -0.38
C ILE A 21 15.50 4.22 -1.35
N GLN A 22 15.90 5.39 -1.85
CA GLN A 22 17.07 5.60 -2.71
C GLN A 22 18.38 5.77 -1.92
N HIS A 23 18.30 5.86 -0.59
CA HIS A 23 19.46 6.02 0.29
C HIS A 23 19.94 4.67 0.82
N ASP A 24 21.03 4.71 1.60
CA ASP A 24 21.53 3.56 2.32
C ASP A 24 20.63 3.20 3.52
N ILE A 25 19.53 2.50 3.24
CA ILE A 25 18.59 2.00 4.26
C ILE A 25 18.80 0.49 4.49
N SER A 26 18.79 0.07 5.76
CA SER A 26 18.92 -1.32 6.20
C SER A 26 17.90 -1.63 7.29
N LEU A 27 17.69 -2.93 7.58
CA LEU A 27 16.84 -3.37 8.68
C LEU A 27 17.21 -2.67 10.00
N ASP A 28 18.49 -2.60 10.32
CA ASP A 28 18.97 -2.00 11.59
C ASP A 28 18.65 -0.51 11.68
N LYS A 29 18.79 0.23 10.56
CA LYS A 29 18.47 1.67 10.53
C LYS A 29 16.97 1.90 10.76
N VAL A 30 16.11 1.08 10.16
CA VAL A 30 14.67 1.19 10.36
C VAL A 30 14.30 0.78 11.79
N ALA A 31 14.86 -0.32 12.30
CA ALA A 31 14.60 -0.80 13.65
C ALA A 31 15.01 0.24 14.71
N ASN A 32 16.21 0.83 14.56
CA ASN A 32 16.71 1.90 15.43
C ASN A 32 15.81 3.14 15.37
N TYR A 33 15.37 3.56 14.17
CA TYR A 33 14.43 4.67 14.02
C TYR A 33 13.09 4.40 14.75
N MET A 34 12.63 3.16 14.71
CA MET A 34 11.38 2.74 15.37
C MET A 34 11.55 2.47 16.88
N GLY A 35 12.78 2.47 17.41
CA GLY A 35 13.05 2.18 18.82
C GLY A 35 13.00 0.68 19.19
N PHE A 36 13.28 -0.21 18.23
CA PHE A 36 13.28 -1.66 18.41
C PHE A 36 14.65 -2.25 18.06
N SER A 37 15.00 -3.40 18.67
CA SER A 37 16.08 -4.23 18.13
C SER A 37 15.69 -4.77 16.73
N SER A 38 16.67 -5.04 15.88
CA SER A 38 16.46 -5.57 14.52
C SER A 38 15.65 -6.86 14.47
N TYR A 39 15.89 -7.80 15.39
CA TYR A 39 15.15 -9.07 15.46
C TYR A 39 13.66 -8.85 15.74
N HIS A 40 13.33 -8.11 16.79
CA HIS A 40 11.95 -7.81 17.16
C HIS A 40 11.23 -7.02 16.07
N PHE A 41 11.89 -6.00 15.50
CA PHE A 41 11.31 -5.21 14.41
C PHE A 41 11.05 -6.07 13.17
N HIS A 42 12.00 -6.92 12.78
CA HIS A 42 11.83 -7.81 11.64
C HIS A 42 10.62 -8.73 11.80
N ARG A 43 10.49 -9.39 12.96
CA ARG A 43 9.35 -10.28 13.24
C ARG A 43 8.02 -9.53 13.19
N LEU A 44 7.94 -8.37 13.83
CA LEU A 44 6.73 -7.56 13.87
C LEU A 44 6.37 -7.02 12.48
N PHE A 45 7.34 -6.52 11.73
CA PHE A 45 7.13 -6.06 10.36
C PHE A 45 6.66 -7.21 9.46
N GLN A 46 7.29 -8.38 9.55
CA GLN A 46 6.94 -9.52 8.70
C GLN A 46 5.57 -10.10 9.04
N SER A 47 5.19 -10.21 10.31
CA SER A 47 3.86 -10.71 10.69
C SER A 47 2.75 -9.81 10.17
N VAL A 48 3.05 -8.52 10.00
CA VAL A 48 2.07 -7.51 9.63
C VAL A 48 2.04 -7.24 8.12
N ILE A 49 3.20 -7.06 7.50
CA ILE A 49 3.34 -6.75 6.06
C ILE A 49 3.39 -8.02 5.20
N GLY A 50 3.59 -9.19 5.81
CA GLY A 50 3.67 -10.48 5.13
C GLY A 50 4.98 -10.73 4.38
N MET A 51 5.98 -9.84 4.53
CA MET A 51 7.32 -10.01 3.97
C MET A 51 8.38 -9.33 4.83
N SER A 52 9.64 -9.75 4.69
CA SER A 52 10.74 -9.12 5.40
C SER A 52 10.98 -7.68 4.94
N VAL A 53 11.55 -6.86 5.83
CA VAL A 53 11.94 -5.47 5.56
C VAL A 53 12.86 -5.38 4.34
N THR A 54 13.85 -6.27 4.26
CA THR A 54 14.80 -6.35 3.14
C THR A 54 14.10 -6.69 1.83
N ALA A 55 13.14 -7.63 1.84
CA ALA A 55 12.36 -7.97 0.67
C ALA A 55 11.47 -6.81 0.22
N TYR A 56 10.85 -6.10 1.17
CA TYR A 56 10.03 -4.92 0.92
C TYR A 56 10.83 -3.80 0.25
N ILE A 57 11.97 -3.41 0.84
CA ILE A 57 12.87 -2.39 0.28
C ILE A 57 13.30 -2.76 -1.14
N ARG A 58 13.70 -4.03 -1.35
CA ARG A 58 14.15 -4.51 -2.67
C ARG A 58 13.03 -4.44 -3.71
N ARG A 59 11.80 -4.84 -3.36
CA ARG A 59 10.64 -4.75 -4.27
C ARG A 59 10.31 -3.31 -4.64
N ARG A 60 10.27 -2.41 -3.65
CA ARG A 60 10.01 -0.98 -3.90
C ARG A 60 11.05 -0.34 -4.81
N ARG A 61 12.33 -0.62 -4.57
CA ARG A 61 13.44 -0.20 -5.45
C ARG A 61 13.26 -0.70 -6.89
N LEU A 62 12.86 -1.95 -7.08
CA LEU A 62 12.60 -2.51 -8.41
C LEU A 62 11.40 -1.85 -9.11
N THR A 63 10.32 -1.55 -8.37
CA THR A 63 9.16 -0.82 -8.92
C THR A 63 9.53 0.59 -9.35
N LEU A 64 10.25 1.35 -8.52
CA LEU A 64 10.71 2.69 -8.90
C LEU A 64 11.69 2.64 -10.09
N ALA A 65 12.57 1.64 -10.14
CA ALA A 65 13.43 1.41 -11.29
C ALA A 65 12.63 1.10 -12.57
N ALA A 66 11.53 0.35 -12.46
CA ALA A 66 10.65 0.06 -13.59
C ALA A 66 9.98 1.34 -14.14
N ILE A 67 9.57 2.23 -13.24
CA ILE A 67 9.04 3.55 -13.60
C ILE A 67 10.11 4.36 -14.34
N ASP A 68 11.31 4.49 -13.78
CA ASP A 68 12.41 5.23 -14.41
C ASP A 68 12.80 4.63 -15.77
N LEU A 69 12.73 3.31 -15.93
CA LEU A 69 12.97 2.63 -17.20
C LEU A 69 11.97 3.04 -18.29
N ILE A 70 10.71 3.31 -17.95
CA ILE A 70 9.65 3.69 -18.90
C ILE A 70 9.63 5.19 -19.17
N HIS A 71 9.95 5.99 -18.15
CA HIS A 71 9.72 7.44 -18.15
C HIS A 71 10.99 8.27 -18.38
N THR A 72 12.17 7.66 -18.31
CA THR A 72 13.46 8.34 -18.53
C THR A 72 14.32 7.61 -19.55
N ASP A 73 15.29 8.34 -20.11
CA ASP A 73 16.33 7.77 -20.98
C ASP A 73 17.60 7.39 -20.22
N CYS A 74 17.58 7.40 -18.87
CA CYS A 74 18.74 7.03 -18.04
C CYS A 74 19.26 5.63 -18.39
N ARG A 75 20.58 5.41 -18.31
CA ARG A 75 21.14 4.08 -18.62
C ARG A 75 20.70 3.08 -17.56
N ILE A 76 20.54 1.82 -17.96
CA ILE A 76 20.14 0.73 -17.05
C ILE A 76 21.11 0.63 -15.86
N LEU A 77 22.41 0.84 -16.10
CA LEU A 77 23.43 0.88 -15.05
C LEU A 77 23.17 2.02 -14.04
N ASP A 78 22.88 3.22 -14.53
CA ASP A 78 22.66 4.38 -13.66
C ASP A 78 21.42 4.16 -12.79
N ILE A 79 20.33 3.65 -13.38
CA ILE A 79 19.11 3.28 -12.65
C ILE A 79 19.42 2.20 -11.59
N ALA A 80 20.20 1.17 -11.93
CA ALA A 80 20.60 0.14 -10.98
C ALA A 80 21.35 0.73 -9.78
N VAL A 81 22.29 1.66 -10.01
CA VAL A 81 23.06 2.34 -8.97
C VAL A 81 22.18 3.25 -8.11
N THR A 82 21.29 4.04 -8.73
CA THR A 82 20.30 4.90 -8.04
C THR A 82 19.47 4.09 -7.03
N TYR A 83 19.06 2.88 -7.43
CA TYR A 83 18.29 1.97 -6.58
C TYR A 83 19.18 0.97 -5.82
N ARG A 84 20.45 1.33 -5.59
CA ARG A 84 21.38 0.67 -4.65
C ARG A 84 21.65 -0.80 -4.98
N PHE A 85 21.63 -1.18 -6.25
CA PHE A 85 22.16 -2.47 -6.69
C PHE A 85 23.67 -2.38 -6.90
N SER A 86 24.41 -3.37 -6.42
CA SER A 86 25.88 -3.38 -6.49
C SER A 86 26.40 -3.57 -7.91
N THR A 87 25.67 -4.31 -8.75
CA THR A 87 26.01 -4.52 -10.17
C THR A 87 24.76 -4.56 -11.06
N GLN A 88 24.93 -4.27 -12.35
CA GLN A 88 23.84 -4.33 -13.33
C GLN A 88 23.28 -5.76 -13.49
N GLU A 89 24.12 -6.79 -13.33
CA GLU A 89 23.71 -8.19 -13.42
C GLU A 89 22.78 -8.55 -12.24
N SER A 90 23.13 -8.11 -11.04
CA SER A 90 22.32 -8.32 -9.83
C SER A 90 20.95 -7.64 -9.94
N PHE A 91 20.91 -6.44 -10.53
CA PHE A 91 19.69 -5.71 -10.86
C PHE A 91 18.87 -6.46 -11.91
N THR A 92 19.47 -6.81 -13.04
CA THR A 92 18.80 -7.48 -14.16
C THR A 92 18.14 -8.79 -13.73
N ARG A 93 18.84 -9.64 -12.95
CA ARG A 93 18.27 -10.89 -12.42
C ARG A 93 17.08 -10.63 -11.50
N ALA A 94 17.20 -9.66 -10.59
CA ALA A 94 16.14 -9.33 -9.65
C ALA A 94 14.92 -8.72 -10.34
N PHE A 95 15.15 -7.84 -11.31
CA PHE A 95 14.14 -7.21 -12.13
C PHE A 95 13.38 -8.24 -12.97
N GLN A 96 14.10 -9.12 -13.67
CA GLN A 96 13.49 -10.19 -14.46
C GLN A 96 12.71 -11.16 -13.58
N LYS A 97 13.16 -11.46 -12.36
CA LYS A 97 12.40 -12.29 -11.41
C LYS A 97 11.06 -11.65 -11.03
N MET A 98 11.01 -10.32 -10.91
CA MET A 98 9.81 -9.58 -10.48
C MET A 98 8.85 -9.29 -11.65
N PHE A 99 9.38 -8.76 -12.76
CA PHE A 99 8.59 -8.29 -13.91
C PHE A 99 8.52 -9.30 -15.06
N GLN A 100 9.13 -10.48 -14.89
CA GLN A 100 9.16 -11.57 -15.87
C GLN A 100 9.83 -11.20 -17.21
N MET A 101 10.55 -10.06 -17.26
CA MET A 101 11.34 -9.64 -18.41
C MET A 101 12.55 -8.80 -18.01
N PRO A 102 13.66 -8.83 -18.79
CA PRO A 102 14.83 -8.00 -18.51
C PRO A 102 14.55 -6.48 -18.66
N PRO A 103 15.28 -5.60 -17.95
CA PRO A 103 15.08 -4.15 -17.96
C PRO A 103 15.05 -3.50 -19.35
N GLY A 104 15.97 -3.91 -20.24
CA GLY A 104 16.06 -3.36 -21.59
C GLY A 104 14.88 -3.76 -22.48
N MET A 105 14.37 -4.98 -22.31
CA MET A 105 13.16 -5.44 -23.00
C MET A 105 11.92 -4.74 -22.44
N TYR A 106 11.85 -4.58 -21.11
CA TYR A 106 10.78 -3.87 -20.43
C TYR A 106 10.63 -2.43 -20.94
N ARG A 107 11.73 -1.66 -21.01
CA ARG A 107 11.75 -0.32 -21.59
C ARG A 107 11.23 -0.30 -23.03
N LYS A 108 11.76 -1.17 -23.90
CA LYS A 108 11.35 -1.22 -25.32
C LYS A 108 9.87 -1.54 -25.48
N HIS A 109 9.38 -2.53 -24.74
CA HIS A 109 8.00 -2.99 -24.79
C HIS A 109 7.02 -1.86 -24.43
N TYR A 110 7.23 -1.19 -23.30
CA TYR A 110 6.35 -0.11 -22.84
C TYR A 110 6.47 1.17 -23.68
N LEU A 111 7.65 1.49 -24.23
CA LEU A 111 7.79 2.59 -25.19
C LEU A 111 7.01 2.33 -26.49
N GLN A 112 6.95 1.08 -26.97
CA GLN A 112 6.13 0.71 -28.13
C GLN A 112 4.64 0.85 -27.85
N ILE A 113 4.19 0.40 -26.66
CA ILE A 113 2.79 0.60 -26.21
C ILE A 113 2.47 2.09 -26.14
N ARG A 114 3.30 2.91 -25.48
CA ARG A 114 3.10 4.35 -25.34
C ARG A 114 3.00 5.08 -26.67
N ARG A 115 3.80 4.67 -27.67
CA ARG A 115 3.74 5.23 -29.03
C ARG A 115 2.45 4.87 -29.76
N ARG A 116 1.91 3.67 -29.55
CA ARG A 116 0.63 3.22 -30.13
C ARG A 116 -0.60 3.84 -29.44
N SER A 117 -0.52 4.13 -28.15
CA SER A 117 -1.64 4.69 -27.36
C SER A 117 -1.81 6.21 -27.52
N ARG A 118 -0.86 6.94 -28.14
CA ARG A 118 -0.97 8.40 -28.37
C ARG A 118 -2.10 8.81 -29.34
N SER A 119 -2.77 7.85 -29.97
CA SER A 119 -3.84 8.07 -30.97
C SER A 119 -5.22 7.55 -30.54
N MET A 120 -5.42 7.13 -29.28
CA MET A 120 -6.73 6.71 -28.78
C MET A 120 -7.08 7.41 -27.47
N ILE A 121 -8.24 8.08 -27.45
CA ILE A 121 -8.92 8.50 -26.22
C ILE A 121 -9.41 7.21 -25.55
N PRO A 122 -9.02 6.85 -24.30
CA PRO A 122 -9.43 5.58 -23.72
C PRO A 122 -10.89 5.68 -23.22
N THR A 123 -11.79 4.96 -23.90
CA THR A 123 -13.22 4.88 -23.58
C THR A 123 -13.54 3.95 -22.38
N SER A 124 -12.57 3.56 -21.54
CA SER A 124 -12.86 3.09 -20.18
C SER A 124 -11.65 3.33 -19.27
N THR A 125 -11.69 4.39 -18.47
CA THR A 125 -10.62 4.69 -17.50
C THR A 125 -10.77 3.87 -16.21
N VAL A 126 -11.96 3.33 -15.94
CA VAL A 126 -12.23 2.48 -14.77
C VAL A 126 -11.52 1.13 -14.91
N PRO A 127 -10.77 0.66 -13.88
CA PRO A 127 -10.14 -0.66 -13.90
C PRO A 127 -11.15 -1.79 -14.14
N LYS A 128 -10.75 -2.81 -14.91
CA LYS A 128 -11.63 -3.96 -15.21
C LYS A 128 -12.12 -4.62 -13.91
N GLY A 129 -13.43 -4.82 -13.81
CA GLY A 129 -14.07 -5.44 -12.63
C GLY A 129 -14.28 -4.47 -11.46
N TRP A 130 -14.01 -3.18 -11.65
CA TRP A 130 -14.33 -2.13 -10.69
C TRP A 130 -15.49 -1.28 -11.19
N ASN A 131 -16.22 -0.72 -10.24
CA ASN A 131 -17.32 0.21 -10.45
C ASN A 131 -16.96 1.56 -9.86
N VAL A 132 -17.69 2.58 -10.28
CA VAL A 132 -17.54 3.93 -9.75
C VAL A 132 -18.91 4.52 -9.44
N ASP A 133 -18.94 5.30 -8.38
CA ASP A 133 -20.13 5.98 -7.86
C ASP A 133 -19.76 7.40 -7.43
N GLY A 134 -20.74 8.30 -7.38
CA GLY A 134 -20.54 9.72 -7.09
C GLY A 134 -20.44 10.62 -8.32
N ASP A 135 -19.67 11.69 -8.20
CA ASP A 135 -19.62 12.79 -9.17
C ASP A 135 -18.63 12.51 -10.32
N TRP A 136 -19.16 12.00 -11.43
CA TRP A 136 -18.39 11.71 -12.65
C TRP A 136 -17.92 12.97 -13.41
N ILE A 137 -18.53 14.12 -13.14
CA ILE A 137 -18.26 15.36 -13.88
C ILE A 137 -17.01 16.01 -13.30
N ASN A 138 -16.97 16.19 -11.99
CA ASN A 138 -15.90 16.92 -11.31
C ASN A 138 -14.70 16.06 -10.93
N TYR A 139 -14.76 14.76 -11.19
CA TYR A 139 -13.70 13.83 -10.85
C TYR A 139 -13.26 12.97 -12.03
N GLU A 140 -12.07 12.43 -11.89
CA GLU A 140 -11.43 11.48 -12.77
C GLU A 140 -11.05 10.23 -11.97
N VAL A 141 -11.25 9.09 -12.61
CA VAL A 141 -10.84 7.78 -12.14
C VAL A 141 -9.98 7.15 -13.22
N GLY A 142 -8.93 6.44 -12.85
CA GLY A 142 -8.04 5.86 -13.84
C GLY A 142 -7.06 4.84 -13.29
N ILE A 143 -6.19 4.38 -14.20
CA ILE A 143 -5.00 3.60 -13.89
C ILE A 143 -3.79 4.49 -14.16
N ASP A 144 -2.87 4.57 -13.20
CA ASP A 144 -1.58 5.24 -13.34
C ASP A 144 -0.45 4.20 -13.42
N HIS A 145 0.49 4.44 -14.32
CA HIS A 145 1.70 3.62 -14.51
C HIS A 145 2.98 4.33 -14.03
N GLN A 146 2.87 5.59 -13.60
CA GLN A 146 3.96 6.41 -13.07
C GLN A 146 4.00 6.34 -11.54
N THR A 147 2.86 6.53 -10.89
CA THR A 147 2.78 6.53 -9.43
C THR A 147 2.39 5.14 -8.95
N VAL A 148 3.36 4.25 -8.73
CA VAL A 148 3.11 2.82 -8.41
C VAL A 148 3.80 2.41 -7.11
N HIS A 149 3.08 1.68 -6.27
CA HIS A 149 3.61 1.07 -5.04
C HIS A 149 4.18 -0.33 -5.31
N MET A 150 3.44 -1.22 -5.95
CA MET A 150 3.95 -2.55 -6.31
C MET A 150 3.48 -2.94 -7.70
N GLY A 151 4.28 -3.77 -8.38
CA GLY A 151 3.95 -4.18 -9.75
C GLY A 151 4.10 -3.03 -10.73
N THR A 152 3.16 -2.90 -11.67
CA THR A 152 3.28 -2.04 -12.87
C THR A 152 2.23 -0.95 -12.97
N ALA A 153 1.27 -0.86 -12.04
CA ALA A 153 0.17 0.09 -12.10
C ALA A 153 -0.50 0.28 -10.74
N SER A 154 -1.08 1.45 -10.51
CA SER A 154 -2.00 1.76 -9.41
C SER A 154 -3.32 2.30 -9.95
N ALA A 155 -4.38 2.25 -9.16
CA ALA A 155 -5.62 2.96 -9.46
C ALA A 155 -5.57 4.37 -8.85
N PHE A 156 -6.28 5.35 -9.43
CA PHE A 156 -6.38 6.68 -8.86
C PHE A 156 -7.79 7.25 -8.87
N LEU A 157 -8.04 8.16 -7.92
CA LEU A 157 -9.16 9.08 -7.89
C LEU A 157 -8.62 10.50 -7.81
N LYS A 158 -9.15 11.42 -8.62
CA LYS A 158 -8.66 12.78 -8.71
C LYS A 158 -9.79 13.78 -8.93
N SER A 159 -9.80 14.88 -8.19
CA SER A 159 -10.67 16.02 -8.53
C SER A 159 -10.11 16.78 -9.75
N ARG A 160 -10.98 17.20 -10.66
CA ARG A 160 -10.60 18.03 -11.81
C ARG A 160 -10.28 19.46 -11.41
N TYR A 161 -10.83 19.92 -10.29
CA TYR A 161 -10.74 21.29 -9.80
C TYR A 161 -10.45 21.33 -8.30
N ASP A 162 -9.85 22.43 -7.85
CA ASP A 162 -9.51 22.67 -6.43
C ASP A 162 -10.71 23.06 -5.56
N GLN A 163 -11.87 23.35 -6.17
CA GLN A 163 -13.11 23.69 -5.46
C GLN A 163 -14.12 22.53 -5.42
N ALA A 164 -13.70 21.33 -5.82
CA ALA A 164 -14.57 20.17 -5.79
C ALA A 164 -15.02 19.89 -4.34
N ASN A 165 -16.33 19.78 -4.13
CA ASN A 165 -16.98 19.56 -2.83
C ASN A 165 -17.85 18.29 -2.79
N GLY A 166 -17.96 17.57 -3.91
CA GLY A 166 -18.64 16.28 -4.00
C GLY A 166 -17.77 15.11 -3.52
N TYR A 167 -18.10 13.90 -3.97
CA TYR A 167 -17.26 12.73 -3.74
C TYR A 167 -17.22 11.83 -4.98
N ILE A 168 -16.22 10.98 -5.04
CA ILE A 168 -16.15 9.86 -5.98
C ILE A 168 -15.65 8.62 -5.26
N SER A 169 -16.23 7.47 -5.58
CA SER A 169 -15.84 6.17 -5.05
C SER A 169 -15.43 5.24 -6.18
N LEU A 170 -14.32 4.51 -5.99
CA LEU A 170 -13.92 3.38 -6.82
C LEU A 170 -14.05 2.11 -5.98
N PHE A 171 -14.90 1.18 -6.39
CA PHE A 171 -15.29 0.04 -5.55
C PHE A 171 -15.53 -1.25 -6.33
N GLN A 172 -15.44 -2.37 -5.62
CA GLN A 172 -15.98 -3.66 -6.04
C GLN A 172 -17.15 -4.05 -5.16
N GLN A 173 -17.96 -4.99 -5.64
CA GLN A 173 -19.04 -5.57 -4.88
C GLN A 173 -19.04 -7.09 -5.04
N ILE A 174 -19.30 -7.79 -3.94
CA ILE A 174 -19.31 -9.26 -3.88
C ILE A 174 -20.48 -9.75 -3.03
N LYS A 175 -20.89 -11.00 -3.24
CA LYS A 175 -21.89 -11.65 -2.39
C LYS A 175 -21.35 -11.80 -0.97
N ALA A 176 -22.17 -11.48 0.02
CA ALA A 176 -21.81 -11.59 1.43
C ALA A 176 -21.87 -13.03 1.97
N GLU A 177 -22.63 -13.91 1.33
CA GLU A 177 -22.89 -15.30 1.77
C GLU A 177 -21.64 -16.06 2.28
N PRO A 178 -20.47 -16.04 1.62
CA PRO A 178 -19.30 -16.80 2.09
C PRO A 178 -18.61 -16.21 3.33
N TYR A 179 -18.98 -14.97 3.70
CA TYR A 179 -18.32 -14.15 4.70
C TYR A 179 -19.20 -13.85 5.91
N ARG A 180 -20.50 -14.21 5.89
CA ARG A 180 -21.41 -14.00 7.02
C ARG A 180 -20.87 -14.64 8.30
N GLY A 181 -20.99 -13.92 9.40
CA GLY A 181 -20.45 -14.28 10.71
C GLY A 181 -18.93 -14.09 10.86
N LYS A 182 -18.20 -13.86 9.76
CA LYS A 182 -16.73 -13.76 9.75
C LYS A 182 -16.25 -12.33 9.81
N ARG A 183 -15.02 -12.15 10.30
CA ARG A 183 -14.29 -10.89 10.26
C ARG A 183 -13.52 -10.78 8.94
N ILE A 184 -13.66 -9.64 8.29
CA ILE A 184 -12.94 -9.31 7.07
C ILE A 184 -12.11 -8.05 7.24
N HIS A 185 -10.98 -8.02 6.53
CA HIS A 185 -10.05 -6.90 6.46
C HIS A 185 -9.87 -6.48 5.01
N LEU A 186 -9.98 -5.18 4.77
CA LEU A 186 -9.51 -4.56 3.54
C LEU A 186 -8.26 -3.75 3.88
N THR A 187 -7.14 -4.10 3.26
CA THR A 187 -5.88 -3.36 3.40
C THR A 187 -5.42 -2.87 2.04
N GLY A 188 -4.77 -1.72 1.99
CA GLY A 188 -4.13 -1.23 0.76
C GLY A 188 -3.12 -0.15 1.08
N PHE A 189 -2.31 0.22 0.09
CA PHE A 189 -1.40 1.35 0.19
C PHE A 189 -2.03 2.55 -0.50
N LEU A 190 -2.01 3.69 0.19
CA LEU A 190 -2.47 4.97 -0.33
C LEU A 190 -1.32 5.95 -0.42
N GLN A 191 -1.23 6.67 -1.53
CA GLN A 191 -0.44 7.89 -1.68
C GLN A 191 -1.40 9.02 -2.04
N ALA A 192 -1.16 10.22 -1.52
CA ALA A 192 -2.06 11.35 -1.77
C ALA A 192 -1.33 12.66 -2.00
N GLN A 193 -1.94 13.55 -2.78
CA GLN A 193 -1.53 14.92 -3.01
C GLN A 193 -2.72 15.85 -2.75
N ASN A 194 -2.57 16.71 -1.75
CA ASN A 194 -3.51 17.77 -1.37
C ASN A 194 -4.96 17.28 -1.26
N VAL A 195 -5.18 16.07 -0.72
CA VAL A 195 -6.53 15.52 -0.56
C VAL A 195 -7.24 16.15 0.62
N GLU A 196 -8.53 16.42 0.47
CA GLU A 196 -9.36 16.88 1.56
C GLU A 196 -9.72 15.72 2.49
N GLN A 197 -10.30 14.64 1.95
CA GLN A 197 -10.53 13.42 2.71
C GLN A 197 -10.57 12.19 1.81
N VAL A 198 -9.81 11.16 2.20
CA VAL A 198 -9.83 9.85 1.56
C VAL A 198 -10.03 8.75 2.58
N THR A 199 -10.89 7.77 2.29
CA THR A 199 -11.09 6.60 3.14
C THR A 199 -11.13 5.31 2.34
N LEU A 200 -10.59 4.23 2.91
CA LEU A 200 -11.05 2.88 2.53
C LEU A 200 -12.38 2.62 3.21
N PHE A 201 -13.28 1.90 2.55
CA PHE A 201 -14.60 1.63 3.11
C PHE A 201 -15.09 0.20 2.86
N PHE A 202 -16.00 -0.22 3.73
CA PHE A 202 -16.98 -1.27 3.51
C PHE A 202 -18.38 -0.66 3.55
N GLU A 203 -19.21 -1.05 2.59
CA GLU A 203 -20.62 -0.76 2.58
C GLU A 203 -21.36 -2.11 2.52
N LEU A 204 -22.14 -2.40 3.56
CA LEU A 204 -22.86 -3.65 3.71
C LEU A 204 -24.32 -3.41 3.38
N GLU A 205 -24.83 -4.09 2.35
CA GLU A 205 -26.20 -3.91 1.88
C GLU A 205 -27.08 -5.11 2.21
N GLN A 206 -28.34 -4.82 2.56
CA GLN A 206 -29.42 -5.78 2.73
C GLN A 206 -30.61 -5.28 1.90
N GLU A 207 -31.19 -6.13 1.05
CA GLU A 207 -32.33 -5.76 0.20
C GLU A 207 -32.13 -4.45 -0.60
N LYS A 208 -30.90 -4.25 -1.11
CA LYS A 208 -30.45 -3.03 -1.84
C LYS A 208 -30.36 -1.75 -1.00
N ASN A 209 -30.52 -1.83 0.32
CA ASN A 209 -30.32 -0.71 1.22
C ASN A 209 -29.01 -0.85 1.98
N THR A 210 -28.29 0.26 2.15
CA THR A 210 -27.10 0.30 3.00
C THR A 210 -27.48 0.10 4.45
N LEU A 211 -27.05 -1.02 5.02
CA LEU A 211 -27.24 -1.35 6.43
C LEU A 211 -26.13 -0.72 7.27
N HIS A 212 -24.88 -0.85 6.82
CA HIS A 212 -23.71 -0.31 7.52
C HIS A 212 -22.70 0.27 6.54
N PHE A 213 -22.18 1.44 6.86
CA PHE A 213 -21.05 2.06 6.16
C PHE A 213 -19.89 2.22 7.14
N ILE A 214 -18.82 1.46 6.91
CA ILE A 214 -17.65 1.40 7.78
C ILE A 214 -16.46 1.97 7.02
N GLN A 215 -15.72 2.89 7.64
CA GLN A 215 -14.59 3.57 7.00
C GLN A 215 -13.31 3.43 7.81
N SER A 216 -12.17 3.49 7.13
CA SER A 216 -10.87 3.68 7.77
C SER A 216 -10.76 5.07 8.40
N GLN A 217 -9.70 5.28 9.19
CA GLN A 217 -9.27 6.64 9.50
C GLN A 217 -9.02 7.43 8.20
N PRO A 218 -9.43 8.70 8.12
CA PRO A 218 -9.27 9.50 6.92
C PRO A 218 -7.80 9.83 6.65
N LEU A 219 -7.41 9.78 5.38
CA LEU A 219 -6.19 10.39 4.86
C LEU A 219 -6.51 11.83 4.42
N ILE A 220 -5.75 12.78 4.96
CA ILE A 220 -5.90 14.22 4.71
C ILE A 220 -4.53 14.77 4.27
N GLY A 221 -4.53 15.68 3.30
CA GLY A 221 -3.36 16.40 2.82
C GLY A 221 -2.49 15.60 1.83
N THR A 222 -1.19 15.71 1.97
CA THR A 222 -0.21 15.05 1.09
C THR A 222 0.54 13.98 1.88
N SER A 223 0.70 12.81 1.28
CA SER A 223 1.41 11.68 1.90
C SER A 223 2.22 10.90 0.87
N LEU A 224 3.28 10.24 1.35
CA LEU A 224 3.92 9.13 0.63
C LEU A 224 3.08 7.86 0.80
N TRP A 225 3.38 6.82 0.02
CA TRP A 225 2.76 5.51 0.16
C TRP A 225 2.73 5.05 1.61
N SER A 226 1.52 4.88 2.14
CA SER A 226 1.27 4.50 3.52
C SER A 226 0.18 3.42 3.56
N PRO A 227 0.29 2.43 4.46
CA PRO A 227 -0.73 1.38 4.58
C PRO A 227 -1.99 1.93 5.27
N TYR A 228 -3.14 1.51 4.75
CA TYR A 228 -4.46 1.77 5.29
C TYR A 228 -5.23 0.46 5.45
N LEU A 229 -6.11 0.43 6.46
CA LEU A 229 -6.93 -0.72 6.80
C LEU A 229 -8.31 -0.26 7.24
N VAL A 230 -9.33 -1.02 6.85
CA VAL A 230 -10.67 -1.01 7.42
C VAL A 230 -11.11 -2.44 7.67
N SER A 231 -11.89 -2.68 8.71
CA SER A 231 -12.26 -4.03 9.14
C SER A 231 -13.64 -4.05 9.75
N THR A 232 -14.35 -5.16 9.55
CA THR A 232 -15.69 -5.35 10.08
C THR A 232 -16.03 -6.83 10.18
N VAL A 233 -17.05 -7.15 10.98
CA VAL A 233 -17.69 -8.47 11.00
C VAL A 233 -18.92 -8.39 10.10
N ILE A 234 -19.16 -9.39 9.25
CA ILE A 234 -20.30 -9.40 8.34
C ILE A 234 -21.53 -9.98 9.04
N PRO A 235 -22.61 -9.21 9.26
CA PRO A 235 -23.85 -9.74 9.82
C PRO A 235 -24.51 -10.78 8.90
N GLU A 236 -25.22 -11.75 9.49
CA GLU A 236 -25.92 -12.83 8.75
C GLU A 236 -26.92 -12.33 7.70
N LYS A 237 -27.55 -11.19 7.97
CA LYS A 237 -28.58 -10.61 7.11
C LYS A 237 -28.05 -9.79 5.93
N VAL A 238 -26.74 -9.66 5.78
CA VAL A 238 -26.14 -8.90 4.67
C VAL A 238 -26.17 -9.75 3.39
N ASP A 239 -26.52 -9.12 2.28
CA ASP A 239 -26.59 -9.74 0.96
C ASP A 239 -25.34 -9.40 0.12
N VAL A 240 -24.88 -8.15 0.20
CA VAL A 240 -23.79 -7.61 -0.62
C VAL A 240 -22.77 -6.89 0.25
N ILE A 241 -21.49 -7.12 -0.05
CA ILE A 241 -20.37 -6.36 0.50
C ILE A 241 -19.81 -5.50 -0.64
N ARG A 242 -19.94 -4.19 -0.53
CA ARG A 242 -19.23 -3.20 -1.32
C ARG A 242 -17.99 -2.77 -0.58
N PHE A 243 -16.88 -2.60 -1.30
CA PHE A 243 -15.62 -2.19 -0.70
C PHE A 243 -14.75 -1.44 -1.69
N GLY A 244 -13.97 -0.49 -1.21
CA GLY A 244 -13.14 0.30 -2.11
C GLY A 244 -12.53 1.53 -1.44
N LEU A 245 -12.29 2.53 -2.28
CA LEU A 245 -11.73 3.82 -1.92
C LEU A 245 -12.73 4.92 -2.23
N GLN A 246 -12.85 5.88 -1.34
CA GLN A 246 -13.63 7.10 -1.56
C GLN A 246 -12.74 8.33 -1.38
N LEU A 247 -12.86 9.27 -2.32
CA LEU A 247 -12.32 10.63 -2.23
C LEU A 247 -13.49 11.59 -2.04
N ILE A 248 -13.46 12.39 -0.98
CA ILE A 248 -14.39 13.48 -0.72
C ILE A 248 -13.62 14.80 -0.84
N GLY A 249 -14.20 15.75 -1.56
CA GLY A 249 -13.60 17.04 -1.83
C GLY A 249 -12.41 16.94 -2.79
N LYS A 250 -11.52 17.91 -2.73
CA LYS A 250 -10.42 18.02 -3.71
C LYS A 250 -9.28 17.02 -3.49
N GLY A 251 -8.45 16.89 -4.52
CA GLY A 251 -7.11 16.30 -4.44
C GLY A 251 -6.91 15.11 -5.37
N HIS A 252 -5.77 14.44 -5.21
CA HIS A 252 -5.40 13.27 -5.99
C HIS A 252 -4.91 12.16 -5.07
N VAL A 253 -5.50 10.97 -5.17
CA VAL A 253 -5.10 9.78 -4.42
C VAL A 253 -4.86 8.62 -5.36
N TRP A 254 -3.84 7.83 -5.03
CA TRP A 254 -3.56 6.55 -5.64
C TRP A 254 -3.77 5.41 -4.64
N LEU A 255 -4.31 4.30 -5.12
CA LEU A 255 -4.50 3.04 -4.42
C LEU A 255 -3.74 1.92 -5.13
N ASP A 256 -2.99 1.15 -4.37
CA ASP A 256 -2.22 0.01 -4.86
C ASP A 256 -2.20 -1.10 -3.80
N SER A 257 -1.90 -2.33 -4.22
CA SER A 257 -1.64 -3.48 -3.36
C SER A 257 -2.80 -3.80 -2.41
N LEU A 258 -4.03 -3.61 -2.90
CA LEU A 258 -5.24 -3.90 -2.16
C LEU A 258 -5.35 -5.41 -1.89
N GLN A 259 -5.67 -5.77 -0.65
CA GLN A 259 -5.93 -7.14 -0.23
C GLN A 259 -7.24 -7.18 0.55
N PHE A 260 -8.08 -8.14 0.19
CA PHE A 260 -9.28 -8.50 0.92
C PHE A 260 -9.02 -9.87 1.57
N LYS A 261 -9.10 -9.95 2.90
CA LYS A 261 -8.81 -11.18 3.65
C LYS A 261 -9.86 -11.45 4.72
N GLU A 262 -10.29 -12.70 4.82
CA GLU A 262 -10.86 -13.25 6.05
C GLU A 262 -9.73 -13.44 7.07
N THR A 263 -9.97 -13.11 8.33
CA THR A 263 -9.01 -13.44 9.39
C THR A 263 -9.72 -13.85 10.67
N GLU A 264 -9.11 -14.81 11.37
CA GLU A 264 -9.33 -15.05 12.80
C GLU A 264 -8.32 -14.28 13.65
N GLU A 265 -7.16 -13.92 13.07
CA GLU A 265 -6.06 -13.28 13.79
C GLU A 265 -6.36 -11.82 14.09
N ASN A 266 -6.43 -11.53 15.39
CA ASN A 266 -6.43 -10.18 15.90
C ASN A 266 -4.97 -9.71 16.00
N ILE A 267 -4.54 -8.77 15.15
CA ILE A 267 -3.19 -8.15 15.21
C ILE A 267 -2.87 -7.64 16.62
N LEU A 268 -3.90 -7.30 17.40
CA LEU A 268 -3.84 -6.99 18.82
C LEU A 268 -3.20 -8.10 19.66
N GLU A 269 -3.49 -9.38 19.41
CA GLU A 269 -2.98 -10.51 20.17
C GLU A 269 -1.48 -10.72 19.96
N LEU A 270 -1.01 -10.59 18.72
CA LEU A 270 0.41 -10.66 18.37
C LEU A 270 1.20 -9.56 19.08
N TYR A 271 0.65 -8.34 19.13
CA TYR A 271 1.27 -7.26 19.88
C TYR A 271 1.14 -7.40 21.40
N GLN A 272 0.02 -7.91 21.92
CA GLN A 272 -0.11 -8.21 23.35
C GLN A 272 0.93 -9.26 23.77
N LYS A 273 1.21 -10.25 22.93
CA LYS A 273 2.29 -11.22 23.14
C LYS A 273 3.66 -10.54 23.19
N TYR A 274 3.91 -9.55 22.32
CA TYR A 274 5.12 -8.72 22.38
C TYR A 274 5.20 -7.87 23.66
N LEU A 275 4.14 -7.16 24.05
CA LEU A 275 4.11 -6.41 25.31
C LEU A 275 4.38 -7.29 26.52
N ARG A 276 3.81 -8.51 26.55
CA ARG A 276 4.08 -9.49 27.60
C ARG A 276 5.53 -9.97 27.61
N SER A 277 6.24 -9.86 26.48
CA SER A 277 7.66 -10.19 26.39
C SER A 277 8.60 -9.02 26.76
N LEU A 278 8.06 -7.81 26.90
CA LEU A 278 8.86 -6.65 27.32
C LEU A 278 9.12 -6.71 28.84
N PRO A 279 10.35 -6.39 29.29
CA PRO A 279 10.64 -6.33 30.71
C PRO A 279 9.87 -5.15 31.34
N LEU A 280 9.36 -5.36 32.55
CA LEU A 280 8.57 -4.37 33.29
C LEU A 280 9.40 -3.19 33.83
N ALA A 281 10.73 -3.31 33.77
CA ALA A 281 11.69 -2.27 34.14
C ALA A 281 12.92 -2.36 33.23
N PRO A 282 13.73 -1.29 33.10
CA PRO A 282 14.97 -1.35 32.35
C PRO A 282 15.89 -2.45 32.91
N VAL A 283 16.38 -3.32 32.02
CA VAL A 283 17.28 -4.42 32.37
C VAL A 283 18.70 -4.11 31.90
N ASN A 284 19.70 -4.69 32.58
CA ASN A 284 21.12 -4.60 32.23
C ASN A 284 21.68 -3.16 32.14
N LEU A 285 21.20 -2.25 33.00
CA LEU A 285 21.64 -0.84 32.99
C LEU A 285 23.14 -0.65 33.31
N HIS A 286 23.77 -1.62 33.97
CA HIS A 286 25.20 -1.60 34.28
C HIS A 286 26.04 -2.41 33.28
N PHE A 287 25.43 -2.94 32.22
CA PHE A 287 26.06 -3.71 31.13
C PHE A 287 26.82 -4.97 31.57
N SER A 288 26.72 -5.38 32.85
CA SER A 288 27.36 -6.56 33.42
C SER A 288 26.70 -7.88 33.02
N GLY A 289 25.52 -7.84 32.40
CA GLY A 289 24.78 -9.01 31.94
C GLY A 289 25.34 -9.69 30.69
N GLY A 290 26.44 -9.19 30.11
CA GLY A 290 27.06 -9.76 28.91
C GLY A 290 26.24 -9.53 27.63
N VAL A 291 26.67 -10.18 26.54
CA VAL A 291 26.00 -10.11 25.23
C VAL A 291 24.92 -11.20 25.17
N GLN A 292 23.76 -10.91 24.58
CA GLN A 292 22.76 -11.95 24.28
C GLN A 292 23.39 -12.97 23.32
N ASN A 293 23.47 -14.24 23.74
CA ASN A 293 23.82 -15.34 22.84
C ASN A 293 22.60 -15.67 21.97
N GLU A 294 22.83 -15.82 20.66
CA GLU A 294 21.81 -16.15 19.63
C GLU A 294 21.13 -17.51 19.86
#